data_AF-A0A2N2Z715-F1
#
_entry.id   AF-A0A2N2Z715-F1
#
_cell.length_a   1.000
_cell.length_b   1.000
_cell.length_c   1.000
_cell.angle_alpha   90.00
_cell.angle_beta   90.00
_cell.angle_gamma   90.00
#
_symmetry.space_group_name_H-M   'P 1'
#
loop_
_entity.id
_entity.type
_entity.pdbx_description
1 polymer ?
#
loop_
_entity_poly.entity_id
_entity_poly.type
_entity_poly.pdbx_seq_one_letter_code
_entity_poly.pdbx_strand_id
1 'polypeptide(L)'
;MKQIRWSGILTATLILFAAASCGSESGEAAKGVIDVESAVGKGSVVSLSEVASDIRYIPLETNVESVLGNIEGIKFSKGKIYISDSKYSISIFTEEGKFIKKFSRVGRGPEEYVDISTFQVNDTDGGIVILERSGRIIRYDADGNFVELYDKLNPKANNLSFVTISDFFVTSWFQTSRQEGQMEFKYGVTAYVDSLNILSEKKIRSFSSMKVQQVDGRMMGFMKIDPPYLIKHKDEVKFIMSECDTIFGIDSKGKISNKYILIYGKYQAPKHMDFDTYNNDESDFATLSTQFFETDRFLLLNFNLRALAPELIERTSRGFDGKETFVQNTNVYAIYDKKRGSLNFLNQPEKGTMGFKEDIKGGFPFWPSYTGTSG
;
A
#
# COMPACT_ATOMS: atom_id res chain seq x y z
N MET A 1 37.78 -74.08 -24.77
CA MET A 1 36.58 -73.32 -25.17
C MET A 1 35.51 -73.59 -24.11
N LYS A 2 34.95 -72.67 -23.33
CA LYS A 2 35.10 -71.23 -23.12
C LYS A 2 34.50 -71.03 -21.70
N GLN A 3 35.24 -70.40 -20.77
CA GLN A 3 34.70 -70.04 -19.45
C GLN A 3 33.66 -68.92 -19.57
N ILE A 4 32.86 -68.70 -18.51
CA ILE A 4 32.65 -67.44 -17.75
C ILE A 4 31.38 -67.66 -16.89
N ARG A 5 31.54 -67.99 -15.60
CA ARG A 5 31.56 -67.14 -14.39
C ARG A 5 30.19 -66.59 -13.96
N TRP A 6 29.80 -67.01 -12.75
CA TRP A 6 28.72 -66.47 -11.91
C TRP A 6 29.02 -65.06 -11.42
N SER A 7 27.97 -64.26 -11.19
CA SER A 7 27.71 -63.56 -9.91
C SER A 7 26.43 -62.74 -10.03
N GLY A 8 25.53 -62.87 -9.05
CA GLY A 8 24.36 -62.00 -8.92
C GLY A 8 24.72 -60.58 -8.52
N ILE A 9 23.70 -59.71 -8.48
CA ILE A 9 23.58 -58.51 -7.63
C ILE A 9 22.15 -57.97 -7.83
N LEU A 10 21.47 -57.67 -6.73
CA LEU A 10 20.23 -56.90 -6.67
C LEU A 10 20.43 -55.53 -7.34
N THR A 11 19.57 -55.17 -8.28
CA THR A 11 19.49 -53.79 -8.78
C THR A 11 18.46 -53.00 -7.97
N ALA A 12 18.95 -52.23 -7.00
CA ALA A 12 18.29 -51.03 -6.49
C ALA A 12 18.94 -49.82 -7.18
N THR A 13 18.17 -49.05 -7.96
CA THR A 13 18.58 -47.75 -8.55
C THR A 13 17.42 -47.25 -9.43
N LEU A 14 17.08 -45.96 -9.51
CA LEU A 14 17.53 -44.76 -8.82
C LEU A 14 16.48 -43.69 -9.15
N ILE A 15 16.03 -42.94 -8.15
CA ILE A 15 15.24 -41.72 -8.35
C ILE A 15 16.15 -40.70 -9.05
N LEU A 16 15.73 -40.25 -10.24
CA LEU A 16 16.43 -39.20 -10.98
C LEU A 16 16.27 -37.88 -10.23
N PHE A 17 17.28 -37.53 -9.45
CA PHE A 17 17.60 -36.15 -9.10
C PHE A 17 18.16 -35.46 -10.35
N ALA A 18 17.34 -34.64 -11.01
CA ALA A 18 17.84 -33.70 -11.99
C ALA A 18 18.41 -32.48 -11.25
N ALA A 19 19.70 -32.55 -10.95
CA ALA A 19 20.51 -31.38 -10.69
C ALA A 19 20.77 -30.66 -12.03
N ALA A 20 20.22 -29.46 -12.18
CA ALA A 20 20.76 -28.44 -13.09
C ALA A 20 21.50 -27.44 -12.19
N SER A 21 22.78 -27.69 -11.90
CA SER A 21 23.95 -27.19 -12.66
C SER A 21 24.02 -25.66 -12.64
N CYS A 22 24.85 -25.15 -11.73
CA CYS A 22 25.37 -23.80 -11.71
C CYS A 22 25.98 -23.43 -13.07
N GLY A 23 25.42 -22.41 -13.71
CA GLY A 23 26.17 -21.47 -14.53
C GLY A 23 26.31 -20.17 -13.73
N SER A 24 27.54 -19.81 -13.38
CA SER A 24 27.84 -18.54 -12.72
C SER A 24 27.80 -17.42 -13.76
N GLU A 25 26.65 -16.76 -13.89
CA GLU A 25 26.57 -15.39 -14.41
C GLU A 25 26.57 -14.45 -13.21
N SER A 26 27.74 -13.92 -12.89
CA SER A 26 27.84 -12.78 -12.00
C SER A 26 27.27 -11.54 -12.71
N GLY A 27 26.12 -11.05 -12.25
CA GLY A 27 25.84 -9.62 -12.25
C GLY A 27 24.75 -9.07 -13.17
N GLU A 28 23.65 -9.78 -13.40
CA GLU A 28 22.39 -9.13 -13.79
C GLU A 28 21.36 -9.40 -12.69
N ALA A 29 20.96 -8.36 -11.94
CA ALA A 29 19.92 -8.49 -10.92
C ALA A 29 18.65 -9.00 -11.62
N ALA A 30 18.08 -10.11 -11.14
CA ALA A 30 16.83 -10.64 -11.68
C ALA A 30 15.74 -9.56 -11.59
N LYS A 31 15.33 -9.02 -12.73
CA LYS A 31 14.28 -7.99 -12.79
C LYS A 31 13.04 -8.48 -12.05
N GLY A 32 12.53 -7.67 -11.12
CA GLY A 32 11.34 -8.01 -10.35
C GLY A 32 11.60 -8.86 -9.10
N VAL A 33 12.86 -9.02 -8.66
CA VAL A 33 13.17 -9.62 -7.35
C VAL A 33 13.54 -8.52 -6.36
N ILE A 34 12.90 -8.53 -5.19
CA ILE A 34 13.21 -7.66 -4.04
C ILE A 34 13.79 -8.57 -2.95
N ASP A 35 15.11 -8.59 -2.83
CA ASP A 35 15.82 -9.40 -1.83
C ASP A 35 15.78 -8.71 -0.46
N VAL A 36 14.81 -9.13 0.36
CA VAL A 36 14.62 -8.60 1.72
C VAL A 36 15.65 -9.20 2.67
N GLU A 37 15.90 -10.51 2.58
CA GLU A 37 16.84 -11.22 3.46
C GLU A 37 18.24 -10.59 3.43
N SER A 38 18.76 -10.33 2.23
CA SER A 38 20.09 -9.75 2.10
C SER A 38 20.17 -8.29 2.54
N ALA A 39 19.06 -7.56 2.60
CA ALA A 39 19.02 -6.14 2.93
C ALA A 39 18.88 -5.88 4.45
N VAL A 40 18.25 -6.78 5.21
CA VAL A 40 18.08 -6.63 6.66
C VAL A 40 19.43 -6.45 7.36
N GLY A 41 19.51 -5.48 8.26
CA GLY A 41 20.73 -5.14 9.01
C GLY A 41 21.79 -4.35 8.23
N LYS A 42 21.52 -3.98 6.97
CA LYS A 42 22.44 -3.18 6.12
C LYS A 42 21.90 -1.80 5.78
N GLY A 43 20.93 -1.31 6.55
CA GLY A 43 20.30 -0.02 6.31
C GLY A 43 21.29 1.14 6.38
N SER A 44 20.96 2.23 5.70
CA SER A 44 21.76 3.46 5.67
C SER A 44 20.85 4.68 5.73
N VAL A 45 21.40 5.82 6.15
CA VAL A 45 20.72 7.10 5.93
C VAL A 45 20.77 7.39 4.43
N VAL A 46 19.63 7.75 3.85
CA VAL A 46 19.51 8.15 2.43
C VAL A 46 19.17 9.63 2.37
N SER A 47 19.95 10.38 1.60
CA SER A 47 19.72 11.81 1.40
C SER A 47 18.62 12.05 0.36
N LEU A 48 17.83 13.11 0.53
CA LEU A 48 16.75 13.43 -0.40
C LEU A 48 17.29 13.69 -1.80
N SER A 49 18.46 14.32 -1.91
CA SER A 49 19.17 14.57 -3.18
C SER A 49 19.50 13.30 -3.98
N GLU A 50 19.50 12.11 -3.35
CA GLU A 50 19.73 10.83 -4.04
C GLU A 50 18.49 10.33 -4.78
N VAL A 51 17.30 10.78 -4.37
CA VAL A 51 16.01 10.30 -4.87
C VAL A 51 15.17 11.39 -5.54
N ALA A 52 15.46 12.66 -5.27
CA ALA A 52 14.77 13.82 -5.80
C ALA A 52 15.76 14.93 -6.18
N SER A 53 15.40 15.76 -7.16
CA SER A 53 16.23 16.88 -7.63
C SER A 53 15.91 18.23 -6.99
N ASP A 54 14.71 18.39 -6.42
CA ASP A 54 14.25 19.62 -5.77
C ASP A 54 13.16 19.29 -4.73
N ILE A 55 12.95 20.23 -3.82
CA ILE A 55 11.85 20.23 -2.84
C ILE A 55 11.21 21.62 -2.77
N ARG A 56 9.88 21.69 -2.77
CA ARG A 56 9.13 22.94 -2.65
C ARG A 56 8.22 22.91 -1.43
N TYR A 57 8.26 23.97 -0.64
CA TYR A 57 7.31 24.23 0.45
C TYR A 57 6.26 25.19 -0.05
N ILE A 58 5.02 24.74 -0.17
CA ILE A 58 3.92 25.50 -0.78
C ILE A 58 2.98 25.95 0.35
N PRO A 59 3.02 27.23 0.77
CA PRO A 59 2.06 27.74 1.74
C PRO A 59 0.68 27.86 1.07
N LEU A 60 -0.31 27.18 1.64
CA LEU A 60 -1.68 27.27 1.15
C LEU A 60 -2.32 28.58 1.61
N GLU A 61 -2.96 29.29 0.69
CA GLU A 61 -3.73 30.50 0.99
C GLU A 61 -4.78 30.18 2.05
N THR A 62 -4.79 30.96 3.13
CA THR A 62 -5.69 30.77 4.27
C THR A 62 -6.56 32.01 4.44
N ASN A 63 -7.83 31.88 4.05
CA ASN A 63 -8.88 32.87 4.20
C ASN A 63 -10.19 32.17 4.63
N VAL A 64 -11.28 32.92 4.83
CA VAL A 64 -12.56 32.36 5.31
C VAL A 64 -13.11 31.26 4.39
N GLU A 65 -12.86 31.33 3.09
CA GLU A 65 -13.33 30.37 2.09
C GLU A 65 -12.41 29.14 1.99
N SER A 66 -11.12 29.29 2.31
CA SER A 66 -10.08 28.26 2.14
C SER A 66 -9.66 27.55 3.43
N VAL A 67 -10.32 27.81 4.57
CA VAL A 67 -10.07 27.07 5.82
C VAL A 67 -10.27 25.57 5.61
N LEU A 68 -9.24 24.80 5.97
CA LEU A 68 -9.21 23.34 5.92
C LEU A 68 -9.47 22.75 7.32
N GLY A 69 -10.23 21.65 7.36
CA GLY A 69 -10.26 20.74 8.51
C GLY A 69 -9.01 19.86 8.58
N ASN A 70 -9.12 18.71 9.25
CA ASN A 70 -8.06 17.70 9.19
C ASN A 70 -7.95 17.19 7.77
N ILE A 71 -6.74 17.19 7.21
CA ILE A 71 -6.50 16.71 5.84
C ILE A 71 -6.66 15.19 5.82
N GLU A 72 -7.52 14.70 4.93
CA GLU A 72 -7.79 13.27 4.76
C GLU A 72 -7.22 12.73 3.44
N GLY A 73 -7.04 13.58 2.43
CA GLY A 73 -6.51 13.16 1.14
C GLY A 73 -5.94 14.33 0.34
N ILE A 74 -4.86 14.07 -0.39
CA ILE A 74 -4.20 15.03 -1.28
C ILE A 74 -4.04 14.39 -2.65
N LYS A 75 -4.37 15.12 -3.72
CA LYS A 75 -4.09 14.75 -5.11
C LYS A 75 -3.47 15.94 -5.82
N PHE A 76 -2.47 15.68 -6.66
CA PHE A 76 -1.89 16.67 -7.56
C PHE A 76 -2.26 16.31 -9.00
N SER A 77 -2.91 17.22 -9.72
CA SER A 77 -3.34 16.99 -11.09
C SER A 77 -3.29 18.30 -11.87
N LYS A 78 -2.63 18.30 -13.03
CA LYS A 78 -2.52 19.45 -13.95
C LYS A 78 -2.18 20.79 -13.26
N GLY A 79 -1.14 20.81 -12.41
CA GLY A 79 -0.70 22.04 -11.75
C GLY A 79 -1.67 22.54 -10.68
N LYS A 80 -2.55 21.67 -10.16
CA LYS A 80 -3.48 21.98 -9.08
C LYS A 80 -3.35 20.97 -7.95
N ILE A 81 -3.54 21.47 -6.74
CA ILE A 81 -3.55 20.68 -5.50
C ILE A 81 -5.00 20.54 -5.05
N TYR A 82 -5.47 19.31 -4.91
CA TYR A 82 -6.81 18.98 -4.42
C TYR A 82 -6.68 18.37 -3.04
N ILE A 83 -7.39 18.92 -2.07
CA ILE A 83 -7.31 18.51 -0.66
C ILE A 83 -8.70 18.19 -0.16
N SER A 84 -8.94 16.93 0.21
CA SER A 84 -10.12 16.56 0.98
C SER A 84 -9.87 16.74 2.47
N ASP A 85 -10.86 17.26 3.17
CA ASP A 85 -10.80 17.46 4.61
C ASP A 85 -11.91 16.72 5.37
N SER A 86 -11.81 16.70 6.70
CA SER A 86 -12.76 16.07 7.61
C SER A 86 -14.18 16.65 7.59
N LYS A 87 -14.45 17.64 6.74
CA LYS A 87 -15.80 18.18 6.45
C LYS A 87 -16.37 17.59 5.16
N TYR A 88 -15.69 16.61 4.56
CA TYR A 88 -16.03 16.01 3.28
C TYR A 88 -16.10 17.04 2.15
N SER A 89 -15.27 18.08 2.22
CA SER A 89 -15.12 19.06 1.14
C SER A 89 -13.80 18.84 0.41
N ILE A 90 -13.71 19.25 -0.85
CA ILE A 90 -12.47 19.21 -1.63
C ILE A 90 -12.08 20.66 -1.97
N SER A 91 -11.03 21.16 -1.34
CA SER A 91 -10.46 22.48 -1.66
C SER A 91 -9.43 22.35 -2.77
N ILE A 92 -9.50 23.24 -3.75
CA ILE A 92 -8.64 23.24 -4.93
C ILE A 92 -7.75 24.47 -4.88
N PHE A 93 -6.44 24.26 -5.00
CA PHE A 93 -5.42 25.29 -5.02
C PHE A 93 -4.61 25.19 -6.31
N THR A 94 -3.99 26.31 -6.70
CA THR A 94 -2.91 26.32 -7.69
C THR A 94 -1.68 25.59 -7.15
N GLU A 95 -0.70 25.28 -8.01
CA GLU A 95 0.56 24.69 -7.58
C GLU A 95 1.42 25.63 -6.72
N GLU A 96 1.14 26.94 -6.73
CA GLU A 96 1.72 27.94 -5.83
C GLU A 96 0.94 28.10 -4.52
N GLY A 97 -0.14 27.34 -4.32
CA GLY A 97 -0.93 27.34 -3.08
C GLY A 97 -2.00 28.43 -3.01
N LYS A 98 -2.26 29.19 -4.08
CA LYS A 98 -3.41 30.12 -4.15
C LYS A 98 -4.73 29.37 -4.24
N PHE A 99 -5.72 29.82 -3.48
CA PHE A 99 -7.04 29.19 -3.45
C PHE A 99 -7.78 29.45 -4.77
N ILE A 100 -8.36 28.39 -5.35
CA ILE A 100 -9.15 28.49 -6.59
C ILE A 100 -10.63 28.40 -6.25
N LYS A 101 -11.06 27.29 -5.63
CA LYS A 101 -12.44 27.05 -5.23
C LYS A 101 -12.54 25.90 -4.23
N LYS A 102 -13.70 25.79 -3.60
CA LYS A 102 -14.09 24.64 -2.77
C LYS A 102 -15.22 23.89 -3.47
N PHE A 103 -15.01 22.60 -3.71
CA PHE A 103 -16.03 21.68 -4.19
C PHE A 103 -16.71 21.01 -2.99
N SER A 104 -18.03 21.10 -2.92
CA SER A 104 -18.84 20.44 -1.90
C SER A 104 -20.24 20.15 -2.45
N ARG A 105 -20.64 18.88 -2.41
CA ARG A 105 -22.01 18.40 -2.67
C ARG A 105 -22.49 17.54 -1.50
N VAL A 106 -22.15 17.96 -0.27
CA VAL A 106 -22.49 17.20 0.94
C VAL A 106 -23.98 17.26 1.20
N GLY A 107 -24.66 16.11 1.16
CA GLY A 107 -26.09 15.99 1.37
C GLY A 107 -26.63 14.60 1.08
N ARG A 108 -27.96 14.45 1.10
CA ARG A 108 -28.65 13.15 0.92
C ARG A 108 -29.47 13.08 -0.38
N GLY A 109 -29.35 14.10 -1.23
CA GLY A 109 -29.96 14.13 -2.54
C GLY A 109 -29.37 13.07 -3.50
N PRO A 110 -30.05 12.82 -4.63
CA PRO A 110 -29.65 11.78 -5.59
C PRO A 110 -28.28 12.05 -6.24
N GLU A 111 -27.86 13.32 -6.31
CA GLU A 111 -26.59 13.78 -6.91
C GLU A 111 -25.57 14.23 -5.85
N GLU A 112 -25.86 13.97 -4.57
CA GLU A 112 -25.07 14.41 -3.42
C GLU A 112 -24.39 13.21 -2.74
N TYR A 113 -23.34 13.52 -1.97
CA TYR A 113 -22.59 12.54 -1.20
C TYR A 113 -22.65 12.86 0.31
N VAL A 114 -22.56 11.85 1.16
CA VAL A 114 -22.61 12.02 2.62
C VAL A 114 -21.24 11.97 3.29
N ASP A 115 -20.26 11.37 2.62
CA ASP A 115 -18.85 11.32 3.04
C ASP A 115 -17.91 11.12 1.84
N ILE A 116 -16.61 11.22 2.10
CA ILE A 116 -15.54 10.91 1.15
C ILE A 116 -14.64 9.88 1.82
N SER A 117 -14.66 8.62 1.36
CA SER A 117 -13.64 7.64 1.77
C SER A 117 -12.32 7.91 1.05
N THR A 118 -12.41 8.18 -0.24
CA THR A 118 -11.30 8.63 -1.08
C THR A 118 -11.85 9.28 -2.33
N PHE A 119 -11.00 10.00 -3.07
CA PHE A 119 -11.37 10.62 -4.34
C PHE A 119 -10.25 10.50 -5.35
N GLN A 120 -10.60 10.59 -6.62
CA GLN A 120 -9.70 10.67 -7.76
C GLN A 120 -10.01 11.92 -8.55
N VAL A 121 -8.97 12.49 -9.18
CA VAL A 121 -9.10 13.60 -10.13
C VAL A 121 -8.73 13.06 -11.50
N ASN A 122 -9.55 13.32 -12.49
CA ASN A 122 -9.27 12.94 -13.86
C ASN A 122 -8.25 13.93 -14.45
N ASP A 123 -7.07 13.42 -14.79
CA ASP A 123 -5.97 14.22 -15.36
C ASP A 123 -6.30 14.84 -16.72
N THR A 124 -7.36 14.41 -17.42
CA THR A 124 -7.75 14.93 -18.75
C THR A 124 -8.73 16.10 -18.65
N ASP A 125 -9.79 15.97 -17.86
CA ASP A 125 -10.85 16.99 -17.79
C ASP A 125 -10.89 17.75 -16.46
N GLY A 126 -10.20 17.27 -15.42
CA GLY A 126 -10.25 17.86 -14.06
C GLY A 126 -11.49 17.45 -13.25
N GLY A 127 -12.28 16.50 -13.77
CA GLY A 127 -13.45 15.94 -13.09
C GLY A 127 -13.06 15.18 -11.82
N ILE A 128 -13.99 15.14 -10.87
CA ILE A 128 -13.81 14.56 -9.56
C ILE A 128 -14.63 13.28 -9.47
N VAL A 129 -14.00 12.20 -9.02
CA VAL A 129 -14.69 10.94 -8.72
C VAL A 129 -14.55 10.67 -7.23
N ILE A 130 -15.66 10.47 -6.53
CA ILE A 130 -15.70 10.20 -5.09
C ILE A 130 -16.13 8.76 -4.86
N LEU A 131 -15.46 8.08 -3.92
CA LEU A 131 -15.92 6.85 -3.32
C LEU A 131 -16.45 7.16 -1.91
N GLU A 132 -17.71 6.84 -1.67
CA GLU A 132 -18.30 6.87 -0.34
C GLU A 132 -18.02 5.58 0.43
N ARG A 133 -18.10 5.63 1.77
CA ARG A 133 -18.00 4.44 2.64
C ARG A 133 -19.12 3.45 2.37
N SER A 134 -20.26 3.95 1.87
CA SER A 134 -21.38 3.14 1.41
C SER A 134 -20.99 2.21 0.26
N GLY A 135 -19.94 2.54 -0.51
CA GLY A 135 -19.52 1.85 -1.72
C GLY A 135 -19.96 2.54 -3.02
N ARG A 136 -20.74 3.63 -2.93
CA ARG A 136 -21.14 4.45 -4.09
C ARG A 136 -19.94 5.16 -4.69
N ILE A 137 -19.86 5.15 -6.02
CA ILE A 137 -18.88 5.92 -6.79
C ILE A 137 -19.63 7.00 -7.56
N ILE A 138 -19.29 8.26 -7.32
CA ILE A 138 -19.99 9.43 -7.86
C ILE A 138 -19.02 10.25 -8.69
N ARG A 139 -19.38 10.53 -9.94
CA ARG A 139 -18.59 11.34 -10.86
C ARG A 139 -19.20 12.73 -11.04
N TYR A 140 -18.34 13.73 -10.92
CA TYR A 140 -18.62 15.12 -11.23
C TYR A 140 -17.66 15.61 -12.32
N ASP A 141 -18.12 16.55 -13.14
CA ASP A 141 -17.23 17.27 -14.05
C ASP A 141 -16.36 18.29 -13.29
N ALA A 142 -15.48 19.00 -14.01
CA ALA A 142 -14.58 19.97 -13.41
C ALA A 142 -15.29 21.19 -12.82
N ASP A 143 -16.51 21.48 -13.26
CA ASP A 143 -17.34 22.58 -12.74
C ASP A 143 -18.13 22.15 -11.50
N GLY A 144 -18.22 20.85 -11.25
CA GLY A 144 -18.90 20.24 -10.11
C GLY A 144 -20.34 19.85 -10.40
N ASN A 145 -20.72 19.74 -11.69
CA ASN A 145 -22.00 19.18 -12.09
C ASN A 145 -21.95 17.66 -12.02
N PHE A 146 -23.06 17.06 -11.62
CA PHE A 146 -23.20 15.61 -11.59
C PHE A 146 -23.11 15.03 -13.01
N VAL A 147 -22.38 13.92 -13.14
CA VAL A 147 -22.23 13.19 -14.40
C VAL A 147 -22.85 11.81 -14.29
N GLU A 148 -22.45 11.04 -13.28
CA GLU A 148 -22.86 9.64 -13.15
C GLU A 148 -22.71 9.11 -11.72
N LEU A 149 -23.51 8.10 -11.39
CA LEU A 149 -23.48 7.38 -10.12
C LEU A 149 -23.43 5.86 -10.38
N TYR A 150 -22.47 5.19 -9.74
CA TYR A 150 -22.44 3.74 -9.60
C TYR A 150 -22.79 3.40 -8.14
N ASP A 151 -23.93 2.75 -7.90
CA ASP A 151 -24.40 2.50 -6.53
C ASP A 151 -23.47 1.55 -5.76
N LYS A 152 -23.25 0.34 -6.27
CA LYS A 152 -22.20 -0.56 -5.80
C LYS A 152 -21.70 -1.42 -6.94
N LEU A 153 -20.39 -1.39 -7.19
CA LEU A 153 -19.76 -2.33 -8.13
C LEU A 153 -19.83 -3.79 -7.62
N ASN A 154 -19.77 -3.99 -6.30
CA ASN A 154 -19.94 -5.29 -5.66
C ASN A 154 -20.84 -5.18 -4.42
N PRO A 155 -22.13 -5.58 -4.51
CA PRO A 155 -23.08 -5.45 -3.39
C PRO A 155 -22.69 -6.20 -2.12
N LYS A 156 -21.87 -7.24 -2.25
CA LYS A 156 -21.48 -8.11 -1.13
C LYS A 156 -20.17 -7.68 -0.48
N ALA A 157 -19.47 -6.68 -1.02
CA ALA A 157 -18.16 -6.28 -0.54
C ALA A 157 -18.14 -4.82 -0.08
N ASN A 158 -17.25 -4.54 0.87
CA ASN A 158 -16.96 -3.20 1.31
C ASN A 158 -15.77 -2.69 0.50
N ASN A 159 -15.98 -1.67 -0.32
CA ASN A 159 -14.91 -1.01 -1.07
C ASN A 159 -14.05 -0.19 -0.10
N LEU A 160 -12.73 -0.21 -0.33
CA LEU A 160 -11.75 0.49 0.50
C LEU A 160 -11.03 1.57 -0.28
N SER A 161 -10.69 1.29 -1.53
CA SER A 161 -10.11 2.25 -2.43
C SER A 161 -10.54 1.94 -3.86
N PHE A 162 -10.45 2.96 -4.70
CA PHE A 162 -10.63 2.80 -6.14
C PHE A 162 -9.63 3.66 -6.89
N VAL A 163 -9.36 3.23 -8.11
CA VAL A 163 -8.53 3.93 -9.08
C VAL A 163 -9.22 3.82 -10.44
N THR A 164 -9.26 4.91 -11.19
CA THR A 164 -9.59 4.91 -12.61
C THR A 164 -8.33 4.76 -13.46
N ILE A 165 -8.36 3.81 -14.39
CA ILE A 165 -7.29 3.55 -15.35
C ILE A 165 -7.93 3.27 -16.71
N SER A 166 -7.49 3.98 -17.74
CA SER A 166 -8.16 3.99 -19.05
C SER A 166 -9.67 4.25 -18.86
N ASP A 167 -10.53 3.33 -19.30
CA ASP A 167 -12.00 3.45 -19.25
C ASP A 167 -12.64 2.54 -18.19
N PHE A 168 -11.87 2.05 -17.19
CA PHE A 168 -12.38 1.13 -16.19
C PHE A 168 -11.89 1.47 -14.77
N PHE A 169 -12.56 0.88 -13.78
CA PHE A 169 -12.26 1.03 -12.36
C PHE A 169 -11.48 -0.18 -11.84
N VAL A 170 -10.44 0.05 -11.06
CA VAL A 170 -9.86 -0.97 -10.18
C VAL A 170 -10.31 -0.64 -8.77
N THR A 171 -10.94 -1.58 -8.07
CA THR A 171 -11.28 -1.40 -6.65
C THR A 171 -10.61 -2.45 -5.79
N SER A 172 -10.20 -2.02 -4.59
CA SER A 172 -9.88 -2.94 -3.51
C SER A 172 -11.06 -3.05 -2.57
N TRP A 173 -11.34 -4.26 -2.13
CA TRP A 173 -12.50 -4.54 -1.30
C TRP A 173 -12.23 -5.67 -0.31
N PHE A 174 -13.07 -5.73 0.73
CA PHE A 174 -13.06 -6.83 1.68
C PHE A 174 -14.47 -7.31 2.03
N GLN A 175 -14.56 -8.57 2.46
CA GLN A 175 -15.75 -9.17 3.05
C GLN A 175 -15.36 -9.83 4.36
N THR A 176 -16.23 -9.75 5.35
CA THR A 176 -16.04 -10.41 6.63
C THR A 176 -17.09 -11.47 6.86
N SER A 177 -16.68 -12.58 7.44
CA SER A 177 -17.58 -13.61 7.96
C SER A 177 -16.99 -14.24 9.21
N ARG A 178 -17.85 -14.67 10.13
CA ARG A 178 -17.42 -15.35 11.36
C ARG A 178 -17.41 -16.86 11.12
N GLN A 179 -16.31 -17.53 11.44
CA GLN A 179 -16.17 -18.98 11.37
C GLN A 179 -15.50 -19.49 12.65
N GLU A 180 -16.13 -20.43 13.37
CA GLU A 180 -15.54 -21.12 14.53
C GLU A 180 -14.81 -20.22 15.56
N GLY A 181 -15.36 -19.02 15.83
CA GLY A 181 -14.76 -18.07 16.77
C GLY A 181 -13.68 -17.15 16.18
N GLN A 182 -13.25 -17.37 14.94
CA GLN A 182 -12.37 -16.51 14.16
C GLN A 182 -13.15 -15.62 13.18
N MET A 183 -12.51 -14.53 12.78
CA MET A 183 -13.01 -13.66 11.72
C MET A 183 -12.25 -13.96 10.44
N GLU A 184 -12.96 -14.44 9.43
CA GLU A 184 -12.44 -14.60 8.08
C GLU A 184 -12.59 -13.26 7.33
N PHE A 185 -11.49 -12.80 6.76
CA PHE A 185 -11.44 -11.69 5.83
C PHE A 185 -11.17 -12.22 4.42
N LYS A 186 -12.05 -11.89 3.48
CA LYS A 186 -11.80 -12.09 2.05
C LYS A 186 -11.41 -10.75 1.48
N TYR A 187 -10.18 -10.63 1.02
CA TYR A 187 -9.72 -9.45 0.31
C TYR A 187 -9.77 -9.70 -1.18
N GLY A 188 -10.07 -8.66 -1.95
CA GLY A 188 -9.95 -8.73 -3.39
C GLY A 188 -9.57 -7.41 -4.01
N VAL A 189 -8.99 -7.53 -5.20
CA VAL A 189 -8.78 -6.44 -6.15
C VAL A 189 -9.42 -6.85 -7.44
N THR A 190 -10.34 -6.03 -7.94
CA THR A 190 -11.13 -6.34 -9.14
C THR A 190 -11.12 -5.17 -10.10
N ALA A 191 -10.92 -5.45 -11.38
CA ALA A 191 -11.06 -4.49 -12.47
C ALA A 191 -12.47 -4.60 -13.08
N TYR A 192 -13.22 -3.50 -13.03
CA TYR A 192 -14.61 -3.38 -13.49
C TYR A 192 -14.70 -2.37 -14.63
N VAL A 193 -15.30 -2.76 -15.75
CA VAL A 193 -15.86 -1.76 -16.68
C VAL A 193 -17.13 -1.17 -16.05
N ASP A 194 -17.98 -2.04 -15.50
CA ASP A 194 -19.18 -1.69 -14.74
C ASP A 194 -19.53 -2.82 -13.74
N SER A 195 -20.69 -2.76 -13.10
CA SER A 195 -21.12 -3.75 -12.11
C SER A 195 -21.40 -5.16 -12.66
N LEU A 196 -21.55 -5.30 -13.98
CA LEU A 196 -21.80 -6.57 -14.68
C LEU A 196 -20.56 -7.09 -15.44
N ASN A 197 -19.62 -6.20 -15.78
CA ASN A 197 -18.48 -6.49 -16.62
C ASN A 197 -17.15 -6.41 -15.85
N ILE A 198 -16.68 -7.58 -15.40
CA ILE A 198 -15.37 -7.73 -14.72
C ILE A 198 -14.31 -8.14 -15.73
N LEU A 199 -13.22 -7.37 -15.82
CA LEU A 199 -12.07 -7.67 -16.68
C LEU A 199 -11.16 -8.72 -16.03
N SER A 200 -10.88 -8.54 -14.74
CA SER A 200 -10.02 -9.45 -13.97
C SER A 200 -10.23 -9.28 -12.48
N GLU A 201 -9.81 -10.28 -11.73
CA GLU A 201 -9.96 -10.30 -10.29
C GLU A 201 -8.84 -11.12 -9.63
N LYS A 202 -8.33 -10.61 -8.51
CA LYS A 202 -7.48 -11.36 -7.58
C LYS A 202 -8.17 -11.38 -6.21
N LYS A 203 -8.24 -12.55 -5.59
CA LYS A 203 -8.84 -12.77 -4.27
C LYS A 203 -7.88 -13.55 -3.38
N ILE A 204 -7.88 -13.24 -2.09
CA ILE A 204 -7.23 -14.02 -1.05
C ILE A 204 -8.12 -14.12 0.19
N ARG A 205 -7.91 -15.17 0.98
CA ARG A 205 -8.51 -15.35 2.31
C ARG A 205 -7.44 -15.17 3.36
N SER A 206 -7.76 -14.36 4.37
CA SER A 206 -6.96 -14.15 5.56
C SER A 206 -7.84 -14.45 6.77
N PHE A 207 -7.26 -15.02 7.80
CA PHE A 207 -7.95 -15.26 9.07
C PHE A 207 -7.31 -14.39 10.13
N SER A 208 -8.11 -13.76 10.99
CA SER A 208 -7.62 -13.07 12.17
C SER A 208 -8.42 -13.55 13.38
N SER A 209 -7.71 -13.86 14.47
CA SER A 209 -8.36 -13.92 15.77
C SER A 209 -8.88 -12.52 16.13
N MET A 210 -9.99 -12.48 16.87
CA MET A 210 -10.50 -11.25 17.44
C MET A 210 -10.16 -11.25 18.93
N LYS A 211 -9.31 -10.32 19.34
CA LYS A 211 -9.04 -10.06 20.75
C LYS A 211 -10.07 -9.08 21.27
N VAL A 212 -10.78 -9.42 22.32
CA VAL A 212 -11.76 -8.52 22.93
C VAL A 212 -11.22 -8.06 24.28
N GLN A 213 -11.15 -6.76 24.48
CA GLN A 213 -10.67 -6.15 25.71
C GLN A 213 -11.60 -5.02 26.14
N GLN A 214 -11.76 -4.84 27.45
CA GLN A 214 -12.45 -3.68 28.00
C GLN A 214 -11.50 -2.49 28.01
N VAL A 215 -11.90 -1.40 27.34
CA VAL A 215 -11.20 -0.11 27.29
C VAL A 215 -12.22 0.95 27.69
N ASP A 216 -11.95 1.69 28.77
CA ASP A 216 -12.83 2.74 29.30
C ASP A 216 -14.28 2.32 29.52
N GLY A 217 -14.47 1.12 30.10
CA GLY A 217 -15.79 0.56 30.37
C GLY A 217 -16.54 0.05 29.13
N ARG A 218 -15.96 0.18 27.93
CA ARG A 218 -16.52 -0.35 26.67
C ARG A 218 -15.77 -1.58 26.22
N MET A 219 -16.48 -2.55 25.66
CA MET A 219 -15.86 -3.71 25.02
C MET A 219 -15.36 -3.32 23.63
N MET A 220 -14.07 -3.46 23.40
CA MET A 220 -13.43 -3.21 22.11
C MET A 220 -12.89 -4.51 21.52
N GLY A 221 -13.13 -4.71 20.22
CA GLY A 221 -12.54 -5.81 19.45
C GLY A 221 -11.33 -5.34 18.65
N PHE A 222 -10.23 -6.07 18.77
CA PHE A 222 -8.99 -5.86 18.04
C PHE A 222 -8.75 -7.03 17.13
N MET A 223 -8.34 -6.75 15.89
CA MET A 223 -8.10 -7.76 14.87
C MET A 223 -7.14 -7.23 13.82
N LYS A 224 -6.39 -8.12 13.17
CA LYS A 224 -5.54 -7.79 12.04
C LYS A 224 -6.43 -7.54 10.82
N ILE A 225 -6.37 -6.32 10.28
CA ILE A 225 -7.01 -5.96 9.02
C ILE A 225 -5.95 -5.33 8.15
N ASP A 226 -5.66 -5.96 7.02
CA ASP A 226 -4.55 -5.55 6.15
C ASP A 226 -4.98 -5.62 4.69
N PRO A 227 -5.88 -4.71 4.27
CA PRO A 227 -6.48 -4.78 2.96
C PRO A 227 -5.51 -4.29 1.88
N PRO A 228 -5.71 -4.72 0.62
CA PRO A 228 -4.88 -4.24 -0.47
C PRO A 228 -5.11 -2.75 -0.71
N TYR A 229 -4.01 -2.00 -0.78
CA TYR A 229 -4.00 -0.62 -1.23
C TYR A 229 -3.69 -0.58 -2.73
N LEU A 230 -4.30 0.37 -3.45
CA LEU A 230 -4.10 0.53 -4.88
C LEU A 230 -3.13 1.69 -5.16
N ILE A 231 -2.05 1.39 -5.87
CA ILE A 231 -1.01 2.35 -6.24
C ILE A 231 -1.03 2.51 -7.75
N LYS A 232 -1.52 3.64 -8.25
CA LYS A 232 -1.45 3.96 -9.68
C LYS A 232 -0.14 4.67 -10.00
N HIS A 233 0.60 4.13 -10.95
CA HIS A 233 1.76 4.78 -11.55
C HIS A 233 1.68 4.62 -13.08
N LYS A 234 1.48 5.73 -13.78
CA LYS A 234 1.22 5.76 -15.23
C LYS A 234 0.01 4.87 -15.58
N ASP A 235 0.20 3.98 -16.55
CA ASP A 235 -0.83 3.08 -17.09
C ASP A 235 -0.87 1.72 -16.38
N GLU A 236 -0.52 1.69 -15.09
CA GLU A 236 -0.54 0.48 -14.29
C GLU A 236 -0.99 0.74 -12.85
N VAL A 237 -1.83 -0.15 -12.32
CA VAL A 237 -2.23 -0.16 -10.91
C VAL A 237 -1.57 -1.33 -10.21
N LYS A 238 -0.67 -1.05 -9.27
CA LYS A 238 -0.01 -2.06 -8.44
C LYS A 238 -0.72 -2.23 -7.10
N PHE A 239 -0.62 -3.43 -6.56
CA PHE A 239 -1.14 -3.77 -5.24
C PHE A 239 -0.41 -4.99 -4.69
N ILE A 240 -0.40 -5.11 -3.37
CA ILE A 240 -0.03 -6.32 -2.65
C ILE A 240 -1.18 -6.67 -1.71
N MET A 241 -1.39 -7.96 -1.50
CA MET A 241 -2.41 -8.47 -0.57
C MET A 241 -1.71 -9.03 0.67
N SER A 242 -2.38 -8.99 1.83
CA SER A 242 -1.80 -9.54 3.05
C SER A 242 -1.33 -10.99 2.85
N GLU A 243 -0.22 -11.35 3.51
CA GLU A 243 0.39 -12.69 3.45
C GLU A 243 0.93 -13.11 2.06
N CYS A 244 0.94 -12.19 1.09
CA CYS A 244 1.60 -12.42 -0.19
C CYS A 244 3.05 -11.93 -0.17
N ASP A 245 3.90 -12.66 -0.89
CA ASP A 245 5.28 -12.30 -1.22
C ASP A 245 5.38 -11.60 -2.58
N THR A 246 4.25 -11.27 -3.21
CA THR A 246 4.22 -10.81 -4.60
C THR A 246 3.42 -9.51 -4.71
N ILE A 247 4.05 -8.48 -5.26
CA ILE A 247 3.37 -7.28 -5.75
C ILE A 247 2.83 -7.59 -7.14
N PHE A 248 1.53 -7.43 -7.31
CA PHE A 248 0.81 -7.61 -8.57
C PHE A 248 0.62 -6.25 -9.26
N GLY A 249 0.37 -6.28 -10.57
CA GLY A 249 -0.02 -5.11 -11.35
C GLY A 249 -1.16 -5.43 -12.31
N ILE A 250 -2.08 -4.48 -12.48
CA ILE A 250 -3.15 -4.45 -13.49
C ILE A 250 -2.77 -3.41 -14.53
N ASP A 251 -2.59 -3.85 -15.77
CA ASP A 251 -2.27 -2.98 -16.90
C ASP A 251 -3.51 -2.24 -17.45
N SER A 252 -3.33 -1.36 -18.42
CA SER A 252 -4.39 -0.62 -19.12
C SER A 252 -5.38 -1.48 -19.91
N LYS A 253 -5.17 -2.81 -19.99
CA LYS A 253 -6.13 -3.76 -20.57
C LYS A 253 -6.87 -4.55 -19.50
N GLY A 254 -6.66 -4.22 -18.22
CA GLY A 254 -7.24 -4.93 -17.09
C GLY A 254 -6.58 -6.27 -16.80
N LYS A 255 -5.40 -6.59 -17.36
CA LYS A 255 -4.73 -7.88 -17.14
C LYS A 255 -3.86 -7.84 -15.89
N ILE A 256 -4.05 -8.82 -15.01
CA ILE A 256 -3.22 -9.02 -13.81
C ILE A 256 -1.91 -9.76 -14.18
N SER A 257 -0.79 -9.27 -13.66
CA SER A 257 0.52 -9.91 -13.76
C SER A 257 1.35 -9.71 -12.49
N ASN A 258 2.32 -10.60 -12.23
CA ASN A 258 3.28 -10.44 -11.14
C ASN A 258 4.32 -9.38 -11.55
N LYS A 259 4.66 -8.47 -10.63
CA LYS A 259 5.61 -7.38 -10.88
C LYS A 259 6.87 -7.50 -10.06
N TYR A 260 6.72 -7.79 -8.77
CA TYR A 260 7.84 -7.97 -7.87
C TYR A 260 7.58 -9.14 -6.94
N ILE A 261 8.60 -9.96 -6.70
CA ILE A 261 8.60 -11.04 -5.71
C ILE A 261 9.56 -10.64 -4.59
N LEU A 262 9.06 -10.64 -3.36
CA LEU A 262 9.80 -10.36 -2.14
C LEU A 262 10.42 -11.66 -1.61
N ILE A 263 11.73 -11.69 -1.49
CA ILE A 263 12.48 -12.82 -0.96
C ILE A 263 12.82 -12.52 0.50
N TYR A 264 11.96 -12.97 1.42
CA TYR A 264 12.15 -12.79 2.86
C TYR A 264 13.19 -13.75 3.45
N GLY A 265 13.42 -14.90 2.80
CA GLY A 265 14.35 -15.91 3.29
C GLY A 265 14.01 -16.37 4.70
N LYS A 266 15.00 -16.36 5.60
CA LYS A 266 14.79 -16.71 7.02
C LYS A 266 13.85 -15.78 7.79
N TYR A 267 13.54 -14.59 7.26
CA TYR A 267 12.64 -13.62 7.90
C TYR A 267 11.18 -13.72 7.42
N GLN A 268 10.83 -14.83 6.74
CA GLN A 268 9.49 -15.07 6.23
C GLN A 268 8.46 -15.09 7.38
N ALA A 269 7.44 -14.24 7.27
CA ALA A 269 6.35 -14.21 8.23
C ALA A 269 5.58 -15.55 8.26
N PRO A 270 5.17 -16.03 9.45
CA PRO A 270 4.22 -17.13 9.56
C PRO A 270 2.92 -16.81 8.81
N LYS A 271 2.28 -17.86 8.27
CA LYS A 271 0.94 -17.72 7.66
C LYS A 271 -0.14 -17.69 8.74
N HIS A 272 -1.26 -17.03 8.45
CA HIS A 272 -2.45 -17.01 9.31
C HIS A 272 -2.18 -16.50 10.73
N MET A 273 -1.32 -15.48 10.85
CA MET A 273 -1.00 -14.86 12.13
C MET A 273 -2.25 -14.26 12.78
N ASP A 274 -2.35 -14.46 14.09
CA ASP A 274 -3.36 -13.83 14.92
C ASP A 274 -2.98 -12.37 15.28
N PHE A 275 -3.88 -11.66 15.97
CA PHE A 275 -3.65 -10.26 16.30
C PHE A 275 -2.40 -10.06 17.18
N ASP A 276 -2.18 -10.92 18.18
CA ASP A 276 -1.08 -10.77 19.12
C ASP A 276 0.27 -11.09 18.45
N THR A 277 0.35 -12.14 17.62
CA THR A 277 1.55 -12.47 16.85
C THR A 277 1.89 -11.36 15.86
N TYR A 278 0.90 -10.80 15.17
CA TYR A 278 1.13 -9.73 14.20
C TYR A 278 1.71 -8.46 14.84
N ASN A 279 1.24 -8.12 16.04
CA ASN A 279 1.66 -6.94 16.80
C ASN A 279 2.80 -7.23 17.81
N ASN A 280 3.39 -8.42 17.80
CA ASN A 280 4.52 -8.72 18.66
C ASN A 280 5.82 -8.18 18.06
N ASP A 281 6.25 -7.00 18.54
CA ASP A 281 7.46 -6.30 18.11
C ASP A 281 8.76 -7.05 18.45
N GLU A 282 8.73 -8.08 19.31
CA GLU A 282 9.90 -8.91 19.62
C GLU A 282 10.16 -10.04 18.62
N SER A 283 9.26 -10.25 17.64
CA SER A 283 9.40 -11.33 16.67
C SER A 283 10.48 -11.03 15.62
N ASP A 284 11.01 -12.08 14.99
CA ASP A 284 12.14 -12.03 14.05
C ASP A 284 11.73 -12.18 12.57
N PHE A 285 10.49 -11.81 12.22
CA PHE A 285 10.00 -11.85 10.84
C PHE A 285 9.61 -10.46 10.33
N ALA A 286 9.71 -10.30 9.01
CA ALA A 286 9.40 -9.06 8.32
C ALA A 286 8.08 -9.14 7.55
N THR A 287 7.35 -8.02 7.48
CA THR A 287 6.12 -7.88 6.69
C THR A 287 6.12 -6.55 5.96
N LEU A 288 5.72 -6.54 4.68
CA LEU A 288 5.53 -5.30 3.91
C LEU A 288 4.11 -4.75 4.16
N SER A 289 3.99 -3.44 4.44
CA SER A 289 2.71 -2.75 4.47
C SER A 289 2.05 -2.76 3.08
N THR A 290 0.73 -2.93 3.02
CA THR A 290 0.02 -2.91 1.73
C THR A 290 0.03 -1.56 1.04
N GLN A 291 0.25 -0.47 1.77
CA GLN A 291 0.46 0.86 1.22
C GLN A 291 1.95 1.09 0.95
N PHE A 292 2.25 1.46 -0.30
CA PHE A 292 3.56 1.90 -0.74
C PHE A 292 3.41 2.98 -1.80
N PHE A 293 4.52 3.56 -2.23
CA PHE A 293 4.53 4.54 -3.32
C PHE A 293 5.51 4.14 -4.42
N GLU A 294 5.30 4.71 -5.60
CA GLU A 294 6.14 4.45 -6.76
C GLU A 294 6.48 5.76 -7.47
N THR A 295 7.72 5.82 -7.95
CA THR A 295 8.21 6.80 -8.92
C THR A 295 8.74 6.07 -10.13
N ASP A 296 9.19 6.78 -11.16
CA ASP A 296 9.82 6.13 -12.32
C ASP A 296 11.04 5.27 -11.98
N ARG A 297 11.78 5.62 -10.93
CA ARG A 297 13.01 4.91 -10.54
C ARG A 297 12.85 4.04 -9.31
N PHE A 298 12.00 4.40 -8.36
CA PHE A 298 11.97 3.79 -7.05
C PHE A 298 10.60 3.22 -6.68
N LEU A 299 10.58 2.10 -5.94
CA LEU A 299 9.48 1.79 -5.05
C LEU A 299 9.86 2.30 -3.65
N LEU A 300 8.91 2.97 -2.99
CA LEU A 300 9.05 3.50 -1.65
C LEU A 300 8.18 2.66 -0.73
N LEU A 301 8.83 1.78 0.03
CA LEU A 301 8.22 0.68 0.77
C LEU A 301 8.25 0.96 2.27
N ASN A 302 7.30 0.38 3.00
CA ASN A 302 7.26 0.44 4.46
C ASN A 302 7.18 -0.97 5.03
N PHE A 303 8.23 -1.44 5.69
CA PHE A 303 8.27 -2.76 6.30
C PHE A 303 8.09 -2.65 7.81
N ASN A 304 7.28 -3.51 8.40
CA ASN A 304 7.41 -3.80 9.82
C ASN A 304 8.51 -4.87 9.97
N LEU A 305 9.64 -4.48 10.59
CA LEU A 305 10.80 -5.33 10.81
C LEU A 305 10.88 -5.90 12.23
N ARG A 306 10.04 -5.44 13.17
CA ARG A 306 10.00 -5.94 14.56
C ARG A 306 11.38 -5.91 15.21
N ALA A 307 11.84 -7.01 15.81
CA ALA A 307 13.15 -7.10 16.45
C ALA A 307 14.33 -6.92 15.48
N LEU A 308 14.08 -6.95 14.16
CA LEU A 308 15.08 -6.71 13.11
C LEU A 308 15.24 -5.22 12.77
N ALA A 309 14.40 -4.34 13.33
CA ALA A 309 14.52 -2.91 13.09
C ALA A 309 15.88 -2.39 13.59
N PRO A 310 16.67 -1.69 12.76
CA PRO A 310 18.03 -1.29 13.12
C PRO A 310 18.06 -0.25 14.24
N GLU A 311 17.01 0.59 14.32
CA GLU A 311 16.91 1.69 15.28
C GLU A 311 15.47 1.80 15.77
N LEU A 312 15.25 1.54 17.06
CA LEU A 312 13.92 1.60 17.68
C LEU A 312 13.46 3.06 17.85
N ILE A 313 12.19 3.31 17.51
CA ILE A 313 11.52 4.58 17.81
C ILE A 313 10.52 4.32 18.92
N GLU A 314 10.82 4.81 20.12
CA GLU A 314 9.91 4.72 21.27
C GLU A 314 9.06 5.99 21.34
N ARG A 315 7.75 5.82 21.50
CA ARG A 315 6.81 6.92 21.69
C ARG A 315 5.94 6.66 22.91
N THR A 316 5.78 7.67 23.74
CA THR A 316 4.76 7.65 24.79
C THR A 316 3.45 8.11 24.18
N SER A 317 2.46 7.22 24.13
CA SER A 317 1.10 7.53 23.76
C SER A 317 0.25 7.63 25.01
N ARG A 318 -0.47 8.73 25.19
CA ARG A 318 -1.45 8.87 26.27
C ARG A 318 -2.80 8.37 25.77
N GLY A 319 -3.31 7.30 26.37
CA GLY A 319 -4.64 6.77 26.08
C GLY A 319 -5.73 7.78 26.48
N PHE A 320 -6.96 7.53 26.00
CA PHE A 320 -8.15 8.29 26.41
C PHE A 320 -8.41 8.21 27.92
N ASP A 321 -7.91 7.15 28.56
CA ASP A 321 -7.93 6.91 30.01
C ASP A 321 -6.88 7.73 30.79
N GLY A 322 -6.08 8.54 30.09
CA GLY A 322 -5.00 9.33 30.65
C GLY A 322 -3.74 8.53 30.99
N LYS A 323 -3.72 7.21 30.77
CA LYS A 323 -2.53 6.38 31.01
C LYS A 323 -1.53 6.53 29.89
N GLU A 324 -0.27 6.59 30.28
CA GLU A 324 0.83 6.56 29.34
C GLU A 324 1.15 5.12 28.98
N THR A 325 1.12 4.85 27.69
CA THR A 325 1.52 3.58 27.08
C THR A 325 2.76 3.83 26.24
N PHE A 326 3.76 2.99 26.42
CA PHE A 326 4.94 3.00 25.57
C PHE A 326 4.62 2.19 24.32
N VAL A 327 4.73 2.82 23.16
CA VAL A 327 4.56 2.19 21.86
C VAL A 327 5.92 2.18 21.19
N GLN A 328 6.37 0.99 20.81
CA GLN A 328 7.54 0.81 19.98
C GLN A 328 7.10 0.86 18.51
N ASN A 329 7.75 1.71 17.72
CA ASN A 329 7.56 1.71 16.28
C ASN A 329 8.74 0.97 15.64
N THR A 330 8.41 -0.19 15.07
CA THR A 330 9.32 -1.12 14.40
C THR A 330 9.18 -1.05 12.87
N ASN A 331 8.44 -0.06 12.36
CA ASN A 331 8.36 0.22 10.94
C ASN A 331 9.66 0.88 10.44
N VAL A 332 10.13 0.39 9.30
CA VAL A 332 11.35 0.85 8.64
C VAL A 332 11.02 1.10 7.18
N TYR A 333 11.22 2.34 6.74
CA TYR A 333 11.09 2.69 5.34
C TYR A 333 12.22 2.07 4.51
N ALA A 334 11.93 1.75 3.27
CA ALA A 334 12.90 1.18 2.35
C ALA A 334 12.71 1.74 0.94
N ILE A 335 13.80 1.87 0.20
CA ILE A 335 13.76 2.19 -1.23
C ILE A 335 14.24 0.98 -2.03
N TYR A 336 13.48 0.61 -3.05
CA TYR A 336 13.92 -0.33 -4.08
C TYR A 336 14.24 0.42 -5.36
N ASP A 337 15.52 0.47 -5.74
CA ASP A 337 15.94 1.06 -7.02
C ASP A 337 15.64 0.07 -8.15
N LYS A 338 14.60 0.36 -8.94
CA LYS A 338 14.14 -0.51 -10.04
C LYS A 338 15.19 -0.71 -11.13
N LYS A 339 16.13 0.24 -11.28
CA LYS A 339 17.21 0.17 -12.27
C LYS A 339 18.35 -0.71 -11.77
N ARG A 340 18.70 -0.61 -10.48
CA ARG A 340 19.78 -1.41 -9.87
C ARG A 340 19.33 -2.79 -9.38
N GLY A 341 18.03 -2.98 -9.16
CA GLY A 341 17.47 -4.20 -8.60
C GLY A 341 17.85 -4.41 -7.12
N SER A 342 18.04 -3.31 -6.37
CA SER A 342 18.56 -3.34 -5.00
C SER A 342 17.58 -2.68 -4.02
N LEU A 343 17.33 -3.36 -2.90
CA LEU A 343 16.59 -2.83 -1.75
C LEU A 343 17.56 -2.20 -0.74
N ASN A 344 17.23 -1.01 -0.24
CA ASN A 344 17.94 -0.38 0.87
C ASN A 344 16.93 0.01 1.97
N PHE A 345 17.14 -0.46 3.20
CA PHE A 345 16.41 0.02 4.37
C PHE A 345 16.97 1.36 4.83
N LEU A 346 16.10 2.26 5.26
CA LEU A 346 16.48 3.59 5.69
C LEU A 346 16.71 3.60 7.20
N ASN A 347 17.93 3.93 7.60
CA ASN A 347 18.20 4.35 8.97
C ASN A 347 17.66 5.76 9.20
N GLN A 348 17.39 6.08 10.46
CA GLN A 348 16.90 7.36 10.90
C GLN A 348 17.92 8.46 10.55
N PRO A 349 17.54 9.48 9.76
CA PRO A 349 18.43 10.60 9.47
C PRO A 349 18.75 11.40 10.73
N GLU A 350 17.80 11.44 11.66
CA GLU A 350 17.93 11.98 13.01
C GLU A 350 17.15 11.08 13.98
N LYS A 351 17.65 10.89 15.20
CA LYS A 351 17.03 10.00 16.19
C LYS A 351 15.56 10.38 16.44
N GLY A 352 14.66 9.41 16.29
CA GLY A 352 13.21 9.52 16.46
C GLY A 352 12.45 9.89 15.18
N THR A 353 13.14 10.10 14.06
CA THR A 353 12.54 10.52 12.78
C THR A 353 12.77 9.48 11.68
N MET A 354 11.80 9.33 10.78
CA MET A 354 11.87 8.40 9.65
C MET A 354 11.82 9.18 8.34
N GLY A 355 12.41 8.62 7.28
CA GLY A 355 12.35 9.17 5.93
C GLY A 355 13.71 9.55 5.37
N PHE A 356 13.71 10.27 4.26
CA PHE A 356 14.90 10.82 3.65
C PHE A 356 15.46 11.97 4.48
N LYS A 357 16.79 12.05 4.60
CA LYS A 357 17.47 13.23 5.13
C LYS A 357 17.30 14.38 4.15
N GLU A 358 16.62 15.45 4.53
CA GLU A 358 16.43 16.62 3.66
C GLU A 358 17.72 17.45 3.60
N ASP A 359 18.49 17.26 2.54
CA ASP A 359 19.80 17.89 2.31
C ASP A 359 19.78 18.91 1.16
N ILE A 360 18.63 19.12 0.51
CA ILE A 360 18.49 20.08 -0.60
C ILE A 360 18.30 21.50 -0.03
N LYS A 361 17.48 21.67 1.00
CA LYS A 361 17.21 22.96 1.66
C LYS A 361 17.53 22.97 3.16
N GLY A 362 17.95 21.84 3.73
CA GLY A 362 18.26 21.68 5.15
C GLY A 362 17.01 21.62 6.05
N GLY A 363 15.91 21.10 5.54
CA GLY A 363 14.63 20.96 6.24
C GLY A 363 14.49 19.67 7.05
N PHE A 364 13.25 19.35 7.43
CA PHE A 364 12.94 18.14 8.19
C PHE A 364 12.98 16.88 7.33
N PRO A 365 13.33 15.72 7.93
CA PRO A 365 13.17 14.43 7.29
C PRO A 365 11.79 14.23 6.66
N PHE A 366 11.77 13.62 5.47
CA PHE A 366 10.58 13.55 4.64
C PHE A 366 10.32 12.14 4.12
N TRP A 367 9.04 11.73 4.14
CA TRP A 367 8.53 10.57 3.42
C TRP A 367 7.22 10.96 2.72
N PRO A 368 7.00 10.57 1.46
CA PRO A 368 5.80 10.99 0.74
C PRO A 368 4.53 10.39 1.35
N SER A 369 3.46 11.18 1.32
CA SER A 369 2.09 10.74 1.59
C SER A 369 1.29 10.47 0.31
N TYR A 370 1.85 10.87 -0.84
CA TYR A 370 1.27 10.72 -2.17
C TYR A 370 2.40 10.74 -3.21
N THR A 371 2.26 9.95 -4.27
CA THR A 371 3.06 10.07 -5.51
C THR A 371 2.14 10.36 -6.68
N GLY A 372 2.59 11.24 -7.58
CA GLY A 372 1.84 11.59 -8.78
C GLY A 372 1.56 10.38 -9.65
N THR A 373 0.42 10.38 -10.34
CA THR A 373 0.00 9.29 -11.23
C THR A 373 0.70 9.32 -12.58
N SER A 374 1.36 10.41 -12.93
CA SER A 374 1.88 10.68 -14.29
C SER A 374 3.35 10.31 -14.52
N GLY A 375 4.08 9.88 -13.48
CA GLY A 375 5.53 9.68 -13.54
C GLY A 375 6.28 10.59 -12.60
#